data_AF-A0A3E5GSY7-F1
#
_entry.id   AF-A0A3E5GSY7-F1
#
_cell.length_a   1.000
_cell.length_b   1.000
_cell.length_c   1.000
_cell.angle_alpha   90.00
_cell.angle_beta   90.00
_cell.angle_gamma   90.00
#
_symmetry.space_group_name_H-M   'P 1'
#
loop_
_entity.id
_entity.type
_entity.pdbx_description
1 polymer ?
#
loop_
_entity_poly.entity_id
_entity_poly.type
_entity_poly.pdbx_seq_one_letter_code
_entity_poly.pdbx_strand_id
1 'polypeptide(L)'
;MEMIISFKSCEVIYMSQEERFQEVLNQLKKAGYRITEQRKLLLHIILNNEYSSCKEIYYAAKKQDDKVGIATVYRTVQLLEDMELIHKEMVVRI
;
A
#
# COMPACT_ATOMS: atom_id res chain seq x y z
N MET A 1 14.17 -0.62 -11.20
CA MET A 1 12.97 0.23 -11.02
C MET A 1 12.61 0.14 -9.55
N GLU A 2 13.20 1.03 -8.77
CA GLU A 2 12.87 1.22 -7.36
C GLU A 2 11.73 2.24 -7.30
N MET A 3 10.73 1.92 -6.51
CA MET A 3 9.49 2.62 -6.27
C MET A 3 9.45 2.92 -4.78
N ILE A 4 9.75 4.16 -4.42
CA ILE A 4 9.58 4.60 -3.04
C ILE A 4 8.11 4.97 -2.90
N ILE A 5 7.40 4.23 -2.04
CA ILE A 5 5.99 4.50 -1.70
C ILE A 5 6.02 5.49 -0.54
N SER A 6 5.69 6.75 -0.80
CA SER A 6 5.63 7.79 0.24
C SER A 6 4.18 8.22 0.44
N PHE A 7 3.68 8.23 1.68
CA PHE A 7 2.32 8.69 2.01
C PHE A 7 2.33 10.22 2.22
N LYS A 8 1.37 10.94 1.63
CA LYS A 8 1.23 12.40 1.81
C LYS A 8 -0.04 12.72 2.60
N SER A 9 0.12 13.43 3.73
CA SER A 9 -0.84 14.39 4.31
C SER A 9 -0.28 15.01 5.60
N CYS A 10 -0.63 16.27 5.83
CA CYS A 10 0.01 17.23 6.74
C CYS A 10 -0.17 16.97 8.26
N GLU A 11 -0.62 15.78 8.70
CA GLU A 11 -0.86 15.43 10.12
C GLU A 11 -0.35 14.01 10.51
N VAL A 12 0.41 13.31 9.68
CA VAL A 12 0.70 11.86 9.87
C VAL A 12 2.00 11.59 10.66
N ILE A 13 2.71 12.61 11.14
CA ILE A 13 4.06 12.46 11.72
C ILE A 13 4.05 11.83 13.14
N TYR A 14 2.88 11.72 13.78
CA TYR A 14 2.74 11.20 15.16
C TYR A 14 1.88 9.93 15.29
N MET A 15 1.42 9.34 14.19
CA MET A 15 0.54 8.17 14.22
C MET A 15 1.33 6.87 14.24
N SER A 16 0.89 5.92 15.07
CA SER A 16 1.35 4.54 15.04
C SER A 16 0.97 3.84 13.72
N GLN A 17 1.64 2.73 13.42
CA GLN A 17 1.34 1.90 12.24
C GLN A 17 -0.12 1.43 12.21
N GLU A 18 -0.67 1.09 13.38
CA GLU A 18 -2.06 0.64 13.50
C GLU A 18 -3.04 1.79 13.23
N GLU A 19 -2.77 2.99 13.73
CA GLU A 19 -3.62 4.16 13.44
C GLU A 19 -3.59 4.53 11.96
N ARG A 20 -2.41 4.49 11.31
CA ARG A 20 -2.28 4.68 9.86
C ARG A 20 -3.08 3.63 9.09
N PHE A 21 -3.03 2.37 9.52
CA PHE A 21 -3.79 1.28 8.92
C PHE A 21 -5.29 1.50 9.03
N GLN A 22 -5.79 1.82 10.22
CA GLN A 22 -7.21 2.10 10.44
C GLN A 22 -7.70 3.32 9.65
N GLU A 23 -6.88 4.36 9.54
CA GLU A 23 -7.22 5.53 8.74
C GLU A 23 -7.37 5.19 7.25
N VAL A 24 -6.40 4.45 6.68
CA VAL A 24 -6.49 4.01 5.28
C VAL A 24 -7.72 3.11 5.05
N LEU A 25 -8.03 2.21 5.99
CA LEU A 25 -9.25 1.39 5.91
C LEU A 25 -10.52 2.25 5.95
N ASN A 26 -10.56 3.26 6.81
CA ASN A 26 -11.69 4.19 6.89
C ASN A 26 -11.87 4.97 5.58
N GLN A 27 -10.79 5.44 4.97
CA GLN A 27 -10.86 6.13 3.68
C GLN A 27 -11.36 5.21 2.56
N LEU A 28 -10.86 3.96 2.48
CA LEU A 28 -11.35 2.96 1.53
C LEU A 28 -12.85 2.70 1.69
N LYS A 29 -13.31 2.57 2.95
CA LYS A 29 -14.73 2.36 3.27
C LYS A 29 -15.58 3.56 2.87
N LYS A 30 -15.14 4.79 3.20
CA LYS A 30 -15.83 6.04 2.82
C LYS A 30 -15.94 6.21 1.31
N ALA A 31 -14.92 5.78 0.57
CA ALA A 31 -14.91 5.78 -0.90
C ALA A 31 -15.67 4.60 -1.54
N GLY A 32 -16.32 3.73 -0.75
CA GLY A 32 -17.14 2.62 -1.25
C GLY A 32 -16.35 1.40 -1.71
N TYR A 33 -15.05 1.34 -1.44
CA TYR A 33 -14.23 0.19 -1.79
C TYR A 33 -14.43 -0.97 -0.81
N ARG A 34 -14.62 -2.17 -1.34
CA ARG A 34 -14.72 -3.39 -0.52
C ARG A 34 -13.39 -3.68 0.19
N ILE A 35 -13.41 -3.84 1.50
CA ILE A 35 -12.24 -4.24 2.28
C ILE A 35 -12.19 -5.77 2.33
N THR A 36 -11.32 -6.36 1.52
CA THR A 36 -11.05 -7.82 1.53
C THR A 36 -9.83 -8.14 2.38
N GLU A 37 -9.69 -9.39 2.83
CA GLU A 37 -8.51 -9.83 3.59
C GLU A 37 -7.19 -9.62 2.80
N GLN A 38 -7.21 -9.84 1.49
CA GLN A 38 -6.05 -9.56 0.63
C GLN A 38 -5.67 -8.08 0.61
N ARG A 39 -6.64 -7.15 0.63
CA ARG A 39 -6.36 -5.71 0.71
C ARG A 39 -5.78 -5.34 2.06
N LYS A 40 -6.30 -5.90 3.16
CA LYS A 40 -5.74 -5.70 4.51
C LYS A 40 -4.29 -6.20 4.59
N LEU A 41 -4.03 -7.40 4.08
CA LEU A 41 -2.68 -7.96 4.01
C LEU A 41 -1.72 -7.03 3.25
N LEU A 42 -2.11 -6.59 2.05
CA LEU A 42 -1.28 -5.69 1.25
C LEU A 42 -1.06 -4.35 1.94
N LEU A 43 -2.07 -3.80 2.63
CA LEU A 43 -1.94 -2.58 3.40
C LEU A 43 -0.93 -2.70 4.55
N HIS A 44 -0.97 -3.80 5.32
CA HIS A 44 0.03 -4.03 6.36
C HIS A 44 1.45 -4.09 5.78
N ILE A 45 1.62 -4.80 4.66
CA ILE A 45 2.93 -4.91 4.00
C ILE A 45 3.41 -3.54 3.50
N ILE A 46 2.53 -2.78 2.83
CA ILE A 46 2.87 -1.47 2.28
C ILE A 46 3.20 -0.47 3.40
N LEU A 47 2.40 -0.44 4.47
CA LEU A 47 2.58 0.52 5.56
C LEU A 47 3.85 0.29 6.36
N ASN A 48 4.34 -0.95 6.42
CA ASN A 48 5.61 -1.28 7.08
C ASN A 48 6.83 -0.64 6.40
N ASN A 49 6.70 -0.03 5.21
CA ASN A 49 7.75 0.75 4.53
C ASN A 49 9.08 0.00 4.28
N GLU A 50 9.09 -1.33 4.37
CA GLU A 50 10.28 -2.17 4.13
C GLU A 50 10.49 -2.49 2.63
N TYR A 51 9.56 -2.09 1.78
CA TYR A 51 9.51 -2.54 0.38
C TYR A 51 9.55 -1.36 -0.57
N SER A 52 10.43 -1.48 -1.56
CA SER A 52 10.71 -0.47 -2.58
C SER A 52 10.13 -0.84 -3.94
N SER A 53 9.30 -1.87 -4.06
CA SER A 53 8.64 -2.20 -5.33
C SER A 53 7.40 -3.07 -5.19
N CYS A 54 6.49 -2.98 -6.16
CA CYS A 54 5.36 -3.92 -6.28
C CYS A 54 5.81 -5.39 -6.35
N LYS A 55 7.01 -5.67 -6.87
CA LYS A 55 7.56 -7.02 -6.96
C LYS A 55 7.93 -7.55 -5.58
N GLU A 56 8.56 -6.71 -4.75
CA GLU A 56 8.90 -7.06 -3.38
C GLU A 56 7.64 -7.22 -2.51
N ILE A 57 6.69 -6.29 -2.62
CA ILE A 57 5.37 -6.39 -1.97
C ILE A 57 4.68 -7.69 -2.37
N TYR A 58 4.73 -8.06 -3.66
CA TYR A 58 4.19 -9.32 -4.15
C TYR A 58 4.84 -10.53 -3.49
N TYR A 59 6.17 -10.60 -3.44
CA TYR A 59 6.84 -11.74 -2.80
C TYR A 59 6.56 -11.80 -1.29
N ALA A 60 6.48 -10.66 -0.61
CA ALA A 60 6.10 -10.60 0.80
C ALA A 60 4.66 -11.10 1.02
N ALA A 61 3.72 -10.67 0.17
CA ALA A 61 2.31 -11.09 0.25
C ALA A 61 2.14 -12.58 -0.10
N LYS A 62 2.83 -13.06 -1.14
CA LYS A 62 2.79 -14.46 -1.61
C LYS A 62 3.26 -15.45 -0.54
N LYS A 63 4.15 -15.04 0.36
CA LYS A 63 4.59 -15.85 1.51
C LYS A 63 3.50 -16.01 2.58
N GLN A 64 2.55 -15.08 2.66
CA GLN A 64 1.47 -15.07 3.65
C GLN A 64 0.15 -15.60 3.08
N ASP A 65 -0.15 -15.31 1.81
CA ASP A 65 -1.31 -15.80 1.06
C ASP A 65 -0.88 -16.18 -0.37
N ASP A 66 -0.87 -17.47 -0.66
CA ASP A 66 -0.45 -18.04 -1.95
C ASP A 66 -1.42 -17.68 -3.10
N LYS A 67 -2.64 -17.25 -2.77
CA LYS A 67 -3.67 -16.81 -3.72
C LYS A 67 -3.48 -15.37 -4.18
N VAL A 68 -2.59 -14.60 -3.53
CA VAL A 68 -2.29 -13.24 -4.00
C VAL A 68 -1.55 -13.32 -5.33
N GLY A 69 -2.18 -12.72 -6.35
CA GLY A 69 -1.57 -12.51 -7.67
C GLY A 69 -0.88 -11.16 -7.77
N ILE A 70 0.12 -11.05 -8.64
CA ILE A 70 0.82 -9.78 -8.92
C ILE A 70 -0.15 -8.68 -9.40
N ALA A 71 -1.18 -9.05 -10.17
CA ALA A 71 -2.22 -8.12 -10.60
C ALA A 71 -3.02 -7.53 -9.43
N THR A 72 -3.24 -8.29 -8.35
CA THR A 72 -3.90 -7.81 -7.13
C THR A 72 -3.05 -6.75 -6.44
N VAL A 73 -1.73 -6.93 -6.41
CA VAL A 73 -0.77 -5.94 -5.88
C VAL A 73 -0.86 -4.65 -6.67
N TYR A 74 -0.72 -4.71 -8.00
CA TYR A 74 -0.79 -3.52 -8.85
C TYR A 74 -2.12 -2.78 -8.73
N ARG A 75 -3.26 -3.48 -8.73
CA ARG A 75 -4.57 -2.83 -8.56
C ARG A 75 -4.72 -2.17 -7.19
N THR A 76 -4.14 -2.75 -6.15
CA THR A 76 -4.19 -2.18 -4.79
C THR A 76 -3.29 -0.96 -4.68
N VAL A 77 -2.07 -1.03 -5.22
CA VAL A 77 -1.16 0.13 -5.26
C VAL A 77 -1.76 1.26 -6.10
N GLN A 78 -2.29 0.97 -7.28
CA GLN A 78 -2.96 1.97 -8.12
C GLN A 78 -4.15 2.60 -7.39
N LEU A 79 -4.99 1.79 -6.74
CA LEU A 79 -6.11 2.29 -5.94
C LEU A 79 -5.67 3.28 -4.85
N LEU A 80 -4.57 2.98 -4.14
CA LEU A 80 -4.06 3.87 -3.10
C LEU A 80 -3.45 5.15 -3.69
N GLU A 81 -2.83 5.06 -4.86
CA GLU A 81 -2.29 6.21 -5.59
C GLU A 81 -3.41 7.11 -6.12
N ASP A 82 -4.47 6.53 -6.69
CA ASP A 82 -5.66 7.25 -7.17
C ASP A 82 -6.41 7.96 -6.04
N MET A 83 -6.30 7.45 -4.81
CA MET A 83 -6.83 8.07 -3.60
C MET A 83 -5.86 9.07 -2.96
N GLU A 84 -4.71 9.35 -3.59
CA GLU A 84 -3.63 10.21 -3.09
C GLU A 84 -3.08 9.78 -1.72
N LEU A 85 -3.34 8.53 -1.31
CA LEU A 85 -2.85 7.97 -0.07
C LEU A 85 -1.36 7.66 -0.17
N ILE A 86 -0.90 7.23 -1.34
CA ILE A 86 0.50 6.99 -1.63
C ILE A 86 0.96 7.70 -2.89
N HIS A 87 2.25 7.95 -2.98
CA HIS A 87 2.90 8.40 -4.20
C HIS A 87 3.95 7.42 -4.64
N LYS A 88 4.00 7.24 -5.96
CA LYS A 88 5.04 6.50 -6.63
C LYS A 88 6.18 7.45 -7.01
N GLU A 89 7.30 7.38 -6.30
CA GLU A 89 8.50 8.09 -6.76
C GLU A 89 9.22 7.27 -7.83
N MET A 90 9.31 7.81 -9.04
CA MET A 90 10.15 7.26 -10.10
C MET A 90 11.53 7.88 -10.00
N VAL A 91 12.53 7.09 -9.59
CA VAL A 91 13.93 7.54 -9.57
C VAL A 91 14.62 7.10 -10.86
N VAL A 92 15.00 8.07 -11.70
CA VAL A 92 15.90 7.85 -12.84
C VAL A 92 17.32 7.97 -12.33
N ARG A 93 18.06 6.86 -12.32
CA ARG A 93 19.51 6.85 -12.04
C ARG A 93 20.22 7.11 -13.37
N ILE A 94 20.80 8.29 -13.51
CA ILE A 94 21.76 8.65 -14.57
C ILE A 94 23.17 8.48 -14.04
#